data_AF-A0A0N4V9Z4-F1
#
_entry.id   AF-A0A0N4V9Z4-F1
#
_cell.length_a   1.000
_cell.length_b   1.000
_cell.length_c   1.000
_cell.angle_alpha   90.00
_cell.angle_beta   90.00
_cell.angle_gamma   90.00
#
_symmetry.space_group_name_H-M   'P 1'
#
loop_
_entity.id
_entity.type
_entity.pdbx_description
1 polymer ?
#
loop_
_entity_poly.entity_id
_entity_poly.type
_entity_poly.pdbx_seq_one_letter_code
_entity_poly.pdbx_strand_id
1 'polypeptide(L)'
;MLHFLMGAMFFFVGVTLAQVEREKPLEAFKWSRWVYAEVADKLMWFINTVVKLAEERTIDCTSPDLLPDQCKLVAKGAKIFRDPAKYQCRHEPMPKREWNHLANNSTYRVACPIGCEPNADLSVLVKTPRNNPLCQKYYTYGKYRDENENEWYLWFTAPCKTNVTTWCRFQDRYDAFERKRE
;
A
#
# COMPACT_ATOMS: atom_id res chain seq x y z
N MET A 1 24.89 -7.41 -3.58
CA MET A 1 24.42 -8.65 -4.25
C MET A 1 23.20 -8.45 -5.15
N LEU A 2 22.22 -7.59 -4.79
CA LEU A 2 21.03 -7.33 -5.62
C LEU A 2 21.30 -6.60 -6.95
N HIS A 3 22.29 -5.70 -6.99
CA HIS A 3 22.68 -4.99 -8.23
C HIS A 3 23.34 -5.89 -9.28
N PHE A 4 23.96 -7.01 -8.89
CA PHE A 4 24.61 -7.94 -9.82
C PHE A 4 23.59 -8.81 -10.57
N LEU A 5 22.43 -9.09 -9.96
CA LEU A 5 21.36 -9.89 -10.57
C LEU A 5 20.54 -9.11 -11.61
N MET A 6 20.33 -7.80 -11.40
CA MET A 6 19.65 -6.96 -12.39
C MET A 6 20.52 -6.70 -13.63
N GLY A 7 21.85 -6.56 -13.47
CA GLY A 7 22.77 -6.39 -14.60
C GLY A 7 22.86 -7.63 -15.50
N ALA A 8 22.83 -8.83 -14.91
CA ALA A 8 22.85 -10.08 -15.66
C ALA A 8 21.56 -10.28 -16.50
N MET A 9 20.39 -9.91 -15.98
CA MET A 9 19.13 -10.00 -16.72
C MET A 9 19.11 -9.12 -17.98
N PHE A 10 19.65 -7.90 -17.92
CA PHE A 10 19.71 -7.03 -19.10
C PHE A 10 20.73 -7.52 -20.14
N PHE A 11 21.84 -8.14 -19.73
CA PHE A 11 22.81 -8.73 -20.66
C PHE A 11 22.24 -9.94 -21.43
N PHE A 12 21.45 -10.81 -20.78
CA PHE A 12 20.81 -11.94 -21.48
C PHE A 12 19.71 -11.50 -22.47
N VAL A 13 19.02 -10.39 -22.20
CA VAL A 13 18.02 -9.81 -23.12
C VAL A 13 18.70 -9.07 -24.29
N GLY A 14 19.83 -8.39 -24.05
CA GLY A 14 20.57 -7.68 -25.10
C GLY A 14 21.32 -8.59 -26.08
N VAL A 15 21.92 -9.68 -25.59
CA VAL A 15 22.70 -10.60 -26.44
C VAL A 15 21.81 -11.43 -27.38
N THR A 16 20.56 -11.71 -26.99
CA THR A 16 19.62 -12.46 -27.84
C THR A 16 19.04 -11.63 -28.98
N LEU A 17 18.93 -10.30 -28.84
CA LEU A 17 18.43 -9.43 -29.91
C LEU A 17 19.46 -9.20 -31.04
N ALA A 18 20.77 -9.20 -30.73
CA ALA A 18 21.81 -8.90 -31.72
C ALA A 18 22.25 -10.10 -32.59
N GLN A 19 21.93 -11.34 -32.21
CA GLN A 19 22.28 -12.52 -33.01
C GLN A 19 21.15 -13.01 -33.94
N VAL A 20 19.99 -12.35 -33.96
CA VAL A 20 18.80 -12.77 -34.73
C VAL A 20 18.68 -12.10 -36.11
N GLU A 21 19.76 -11.50 -36.64
CA GLU A 21 19.76 -10.95 -38.02
C GLU A 21 20.37 -11.87 -39.08
N ARG A 22 20.92 -13.04 -38.69
CA ARG A 22 21.41 -14.04 -39.63
C ARG A 22 21.02 -15.43 -39.17
N GLU A 23 19.85 -15.88 -39.62
CA GLU A 23 19.58 -17.23 -40.15
C GLU A 23 18.09 -17.59 -40.05
N LYS A 24 17.46 -17.77 -41.22
CA LYS A 24 16.28 -18.60 -41.55
C LYS A 24 14.97 -18.35 -40.76
N PRO A 25 13.92 -17.76 -41.39
CA PRO A 25 12.78 -17.17 -40.69
C PRO A 25 11.57 -18.09 -40.41
N LEU A 26 11.63 -19.42 -40.53
CA LEU A 26 10.39 -20.24 -40.51
C LEU A 26 10.17 -21.19 -39.33
N GLU A 27 11.17 -21.43 -38.49
CA GLU A 27 11.05 -22.36 -37.34
C GLU A 27 11.12 -21.66 -35.96
N ALA A 28 11.74 -20.48 -35.87
CA ALA A 28 11.95 -19.75 -34.60
C ALA A 28 10.67 -19.12 -34.03
N PHE A 29 9.64 -18.91 -34.85
CA PHE A 29 8.42 -18.20 -34.45
C PHE A 29 7.45 -19.03 -33.60
N LYS A 30 7.62 -20.36 -33.56
CA LYS A 30 6.77 -21.24 -32.73
C LYS A 30 7.21 -21.30 -31.27
N TRP A 31 8.51 -21.18 -31.00
CA TRP A 31 9.07 -21.32 -29.64
C TRP A 31 8.83 -20.10 -28.76
N SER A 32 8.74 -18.91 -29.34
CA SER A 32 8.49 -17.66 -28.61
C SER A 32 7.12 -17.69 -27.91
N ARG A 33 6.06 -18.15 -28.57
CA ARG A 33 4.70 -18.12 -28.00
C ARG A 33 4.53 -18.99 -26.75
N TRP A 34 5.25 -20.12 -26.65
CA TRP A 34 5.20 -21.00 -25.47
C TRP A 34 5.98 -20.44 -24.29
N VAL A 35 7.17 -19.88 -24.53
CA VAL A 35 7.98 -19.21 -23.49
C VAL A 35 7.24 -17.98 -22.94
N TYR A 36 6.59 -17.19 -23.80
CA TYR A 36 5.77 -16.05 -23.36
C TYR A 36 4.54 -16.48 -22.55
N ALA A 37 3.88 -17.58 -22.91
CA ALA A 37 2.72 -18.07 -22.15
C ALA A 37 3.11 -18.57 -20.76
N GLU A 38 4.21 -19.31 -20.63
CA GLU A 38 4.66 -19.86 -19.36
C GLU A 38 5.22 -18.78 -18.40
N VAL A 39 5.91 -17.78 -18.95
CA VAL A 39 6.35 -16.61 -18.18
C VAL A 39 5.16 -15.72 -17.81
N ALA A 40 4.19 -15.53 -18.70
CA ALA A 40 2.97 -14.77 -18.40
C ALA A 40 2.12 -15.47 -17.34
N ASP A 41 1.96 -16.80 -17.37
CA ASP A 41 1.20 -17.54 -16.36
C ASP A 41 1.90 -17.52 -15.00
N LYS A 42 3.23 -17.67 -14.96
CA LYS A 42 4.00 -17.51 -13.72
C LYS A 42 3.93 -16.09 -13.18
N LEU A 43 4.01 -15.08 -14.05
CA LEU A 43 3.90 -13.67 -13.67
C LEU A 43 2.48 -13.35 -13.17
N MET A 44 1.44 -13.84 -13.85
CA MET A 44 0.04 -13.66 -13.46
C MET A 44 -0.29 -14.42 -12.17
N TRP A 45 0.32 -15.60 -11.94
CA TRP A 45 0.23 -16.30 -10.67
C TRP A 45 0.94 -15.53 -9.55
N PHE A 46 2.14 -15.00 -9.79
CA PHE A 46 2.84 -14.14 -8.83
C PHE A 46 2.04 -12.88 -8.52
N ILE A 47 1.52 -12.18 -9.53
CA ILE A 47 0.67 -11.01 -9.36
C ILE A 47 -0.59 -11.38 -8.58
N ASN A 48 -1.30 -12.45 -8.94
CA ASN A 48 -2.50 -12.89 -8.22
C ASN A 48 -2.20 -13.34 -6.78
N THR A 49 -1.03 -13.92 -6.52
CA THR A 49 -0.61 -14.32 -5.17
C THR A 49 -0.26 -13.12 -4.32
N VAL A 50 0.49 -12.15 -4.87
CA VAL A 50 0.81 -10.87 -4.22
C VAL A 50 -0.45 -10.02 -4.00
N VAL A 51 -1.38 -9.99 -4.95
CA VAL A 51 -2.66 -9.28 -4.83
C VAL A 51 -3.59 -9.95 -3.81
N LYS A 52 -3.53 -11.27 -3.62
CA LYS A 52 -4.26 -11.97 -2.55
C LYS A 52 -3.77 -11.63 -1.13
N LEU A 53 -2.62 -10.97 -1.00
CA LEU A 53 -1.99 -10.64 0.28
C LEU A 53 -2.21 -9.19 0.71
N ALA A 54 -2.92 -8.38 -0.09
CA ALA A 54 -3.15 -6.97 0.22
C ALA A 54 -4.65 -6.64 0.21
N GLU A 55 -5.12 -5.97 1.26
CA GLU A 55 -6.49 -5.47 1.33
C GLU A 55 -6.54 -3.95 1.27
N GLU A 56 -7.38 -3.42 0.39
CA GLU A 56 -7.59 -1.98 0.26
C GLU A 56 -8.57 -1.43 1.30
N ARG A 57 -8.13 -0.35 1.95
CA ARG A 57 -8.89 0.36 2.98
C ARG A 57 -8.74 1.85 2.83
N THR A 58 -9.85 2.57 2.91
CA THR A 58 -9.88 4.02 2.73
C THR A 58 -10.39 4.68 3.98
N ILE A 59 -9.68 5.69 4.47
CA ILE A 59 -10.25 6.66 5.41
C ILE A 59 -10.86 7.78 4.59
N ASP A 60 -12.17 7.92 4.70
CA ASP A 60 -12.93 8.99 4.08
C ASP A 60 -13.14 10.12 5.09
N CYS A 61 -12.54 11.26 4.81
CA CYS A 61 -12.71 12.48 5.58
C CYS A 61 -13.47 13.55 4.80
N THR A 62 -13.84 13.32 3.53
CA THR A 62 -14.39 14.37 2.65
C THR A 62 -15.88 14.23 2.38
N SER A 63 -16.48 13.10 2.74
CA SER A 63 -17.92 12.89 2.65
C SER A 63 -18.73 14.06 3.26
N PRO A 64 -19.81 14.51 2.59
CA PRO A 64 -20.60 15.67 3.03
C PRO A 64 -21.33 15.43 4.35
N ASP A 65 -21.59 14.16 4.68
CA ASP A 65 -22.29 13.75 5.90
C ASP A 65 -21.36 13.77 7.14
N LEU A 66 -20.07 14.05 6.95
CA LEU A 66 -19.06 14.08 8.03
C LEU A 66 -18.75 15.51 8.46
N LEU A 67 -18.68 15.70 9.78
CA LEU A 67 -18.17 16.94 10.36
C LEU A 67 -16.69 17.16 9.97
N PRO A 68 -16.18 18.41 9.99
CA PRO A 68 -14.83 18.73 9.55
C PRO A 68 -13.70 17.97 10.26
N ASP A 69 -13.95 17.52 11.48
CA ASP A 69 -13.06 16.80 12.39
C ASP A 69 -13.35 15.30 12.43
N GLN A 70 -14.28 14.81 11.60
CA GLN A 70 -14.65 13.41 11.54
C GLN A 70 -14.19 12.75 10.24
N CYS A 71 -13.73 11.51 10.38
CA CYS A 71 -13.47 10.62 9.26
C CYS A 71 -14.09 9.25 9.53
N LYS A 72 -14.28 8.47 8.48
CA LYS A 72 -14.87 7.13 8.54
C LYS A 72 -14.01 6.12 7.78
N LEU A 73 -13.85 4.94 8.36
CA LEU A 73 -13.25 3.81 7.67
C LEU A 73 -14.22 3.22 6.65
N VAL A 74 -13.76 3.11 5.41
CA VAL A 74 -14.45 2.52 4.27
C VAL A 74 -13.62 1.36 3.75
N ALA A 75 -14.10 0.13 3.97
CA ALA A 75 -13.41 -1.11 3.61
C ALA A 75 -14.31 -2.00 2.73
N LYS A 76 -14.74 -1.48 1.56
CA LYS A 76 -15.70 -2.17 0.67
C LYS A 76 -15.19 -3.51 0.12
N GLY A 77 -13.88 -3.70 0.03
CA GLY A 77 -13.23 -4.91 -0.51
C GLY A 77 -12.55 -5.78 0.55
N ALA A 78 -12.79 -5.55 1.84
CA ALA A 78 -12.17 -6.36 2.90
C ALA A 78 -12.74 -7.79 2.89
N LYS A 79 -11.87 -8.79 3.06
CA LYS A 79 -12.29 -10.21 3.10
C LYS A 79 -13.12 -10.52 4.35
N ILE A 80 -12.83 -9.82 5.45
CA ILE A 80 -13.57 -9.90 6.71
C ILE A 80 -14.38 -8.62 6.85
N PHE A 81 -15.68 -8.75 7.10
CA PHE A 81 -16.53 -7.60 7.38
C PHE A 81 -16.04 -6.87 8.64
N ARG A 82 -15.83 -5.56 8.52
CA ARG A 82 -15.39 -4.69 9.61
C ARG A 82 -16.52 -3.70 9.89
N ASP A 83 -17.10 -3.81 11.09
CA ASP A 83 -18.14 -2.89 11.56
C ASP A 83 -17.55 -1.48 11.73
N PRO A 84 -17.98 -0.48 10.93
CA PRO A 84 -17.45 0.89 11.03
C PRO A 84 -17.62 1.51 12.43
N ALA A 85 -18.62 1.08 13.20
CA ALA A 85 -18.86 1.61 14.55
C ALA A 85 -17.73 1.24 15.53
N LYS A 86 -16.93 0.22 15.23
CA LYS A 86 -15.76 -0.17 16.03
C LYS A 86 -14.50 0.62 15.69
N TYR A 87 -14.45 1.26 14.53
CA TYR A 87 -13.27 1.98 14.03
C TYR A 87 -13.51 3.49 14.09
N GLN A 88 -13.77 3.98 15.31
CA GLN A 88 -14.00 5.40 15.55
C GLN A 88 -12.66 6.13 15.60
N CYS A 89 -12.60 7.27 14.91
CA CYS A 89 -11.45 8.16 15.02
C CYS A 89 -11.47 8.88 16.38
N ARG A 90 -10.28 9.17 16.90
CA ARG A 90 -10.10 9.90 18.17
C ARG A 90 -9.36 11.20 17.95
N HIS A 91 -9.61 12.16 18.82
CA HIS A 91 -8.86 13.41 18.89
C HIS A 91 -7.63 13.23 19.79
N GLU A 92 -6.47 13.55 19.25
CA GLU A 92 -5.20 13.53 19.97
C GLU A 92 -4.58 14.92 19.99
N PRO A 93 -3.89 15.30 21.08
CA PRO A 93 -3.14 16.55 21.10
C PRO A 93 -2.05 16.51 20.02
N MET A 94 -1.86 17.63 19.33
CA MET A 94 -0.77 17.73 18.36
C MET A 94 0.59 17.67 19.08
N PRO A 95 1.54 16.81 18.67
CA PRO A 95 2.87 16.80 19.25
C PRO A 95 3.57 18.15 19.03
N LYS A 96 3.91 18.86 20.10
CA LYS A 96 4.51 20.21 20.03
C LYS A 96 5.85 20.27 19.29
N ARG A 97 6.56 19.13 19.18
CA ARG A 97 7.84 19.02 18.47
C ARG A 97 7.69 18.85 16.95
N GLU A 98 6.47 18.59 16.46
CA GLU A 98 6.17 18.28 15.06
C GLU A 98 5.36 19.40 14.38
N TRP A 99 5.23 20.55 15.03
CA TRP A 99 4.59 21.73 14.44
C TRP A 99 5.36 22.19 13.21
N ASN A 100 4.70 22.08 12.08
CA ASN A 100 5.15 22.61 10.81
C ASN A 100 4.32 23.85 10.44
N HIS A 101 4.83 24.65 9.51
CA HIS A 101 4.19 25.89 9.07
C HIS A 101 2.73 25.72 8.60
N LEU A 102 2.31 24.53 8.15
CA LEU A 102 0.95 24.26 7.70
C LEU A 102 0.00 23.89 8.85
N ALA A 103 0.52 23.24 9.90
CA ALA A 103 -0.24 22.76 11.05
C ALA A 103 0.00 23.59 12.33
N ASN A 104 0.65 24.75 12.23
CA ASN A 104 1.06 25.58 13.37
C ASN A 104 -0.13 26.05 14.23
N ASN A 105 -1.29 26.24 13.60
CA ASN A 105 -2.51 26.67 14.29
C ASN A 105 -3.36 25.50 14.80
N SER A 106 -2.94 24.26 14.56
CA SER A 106 -3.72 23.08 14.88
C SER A 106 -3.40 22.58 16.28
N THR A 107 -4.39 22.64 17.16
CA THR A 107 -4.26 22.18 18.56
C THR A 107 -4.38 20.67 18.70
N TYR A 108 -5.03 20.01 17.73
CA TYR A 108 -5.27 18.58 17.73
C TYR A 108 -5.05 17.94 16.36
N ARG A 109 -4.94 16.60 16.36
CA ARG A 109 -4.99 15.74 15.19
C ARG A 109 -6.11 14.70 15.38
N VAL A 110 -6.72 14.30 14.29
CA VAL A 110 -7.70 13.21 14.23
C VAL A 110 -6.93 11.95 13.87
N ALA A 111 -6.96 10.92 14.71
CA ALA A 111 -6.33 9.62 14.46
C ALA A 111 -7.40 8.55 14.27
N CYS A 112 -7.37 7.87 13.12
CA CYS A 112 -8.34 6.86 12.72
C CYS A 112 -7.68 5.49 12.60
N PRO A 113 -8.23 4.45 13.26
CA PRO A 113 -7.73 3.09 13.10
C PRO A 113 -8.08 2.54 11.71
N ILE A 114 -7.15 1.82 11.10
CA ILE A 114 -7.32 1.22 9.76
C ILE A 114 -7.85 -0.21 9.84
N GLY A 115 -7.77 -0.82 11.02
CA GLY A 115 -8.26 -2.17 11.30
C GLY A 115 -7.32 -3.27 10.85
N CYS A 116 -6.08 -2.94 10.48
CA CYS A 116 -5.15 -3.91 9.88
C CYS A 116 -4.79 -4.97 10.90
N GLU A 117 -4.59 -6.20 10.44
CA GLU A 117 -4.11 -7.29 11.26
C GLU A 117 -2.78 -6.89 11.94
N PRO A 118 -2.52 -7.30 13.19
CA PRO A 118 -1.35 -6.84 13.95
C PRO A 118 0.00 -7.07 13.25
N ASN A 119 0.11 -8.09 12.40
CA ASN A 119 1.33 -8.42 11.68
C ASN A 119 1.35 -7.87 10.24
N ALA A 120 0.32 -7.10 9.85
CA ALA A 120 0.25 -6.50 8.53
C ALA A 120 1.09 -5.23 8.47
N ASP A 121 1.72 -4.98 7.32
CA ASP A 121 2.34 -3.71 7.01
C ASP A 121 1.34 -2.80 6.28
N LEU A 122 1.20 -1.56 6.72
CA LEU A 122 0.30 -0.58 6.14
C LEU A 122 1.03 0.22 5.05
N SER A 123 0.64 0.12 3.80
CA SER A 123 1.14 0.97 2.72
C SER A 123 0.11 2.02 2.30
N VAL A 124 0.51 3.30 2.20
CA VAL A 124 -0.38 4.35 1.66
C VAL A 124 -0.29 4.36 0.14
N LEU A 125 -1.41 4.22 -0.56
CA LEU A 125 -1.44 4.20 -2.04
C LEU A 125 -1.74 5.56 -2.63
N VAL A 126 -2.93 6.07 -2.31
CA VAL A 126 -3.52 7.20 -3.02
C VAL A 126 -4.12 8.14 -2.00
N LYS A 127 -3.88 9.42 -2.24
CA LYS A 127 -4.56 10.53 -1.61
C LYS A 127 -5.51 11.14 -2.64
N THR A 128 -6.75 11.43 -2.24
CA THR A 128 -7.76 12.08 -3.08
C THR A 128 -8.32 13.31 -2.35
N PRO A 129 -8.24 14.52 -2.96
CA PRO A 129 -7.63 14.82 -4.25
C PRO A 129 -6.09 14.72 -4.20
N ARG A 130 -5.49 14.26 -5.31
CA ARG A 130 -4.05 14.02 -5.42
C ARG A 130 -3.25 15.31 -5.15
N ASN A 131 -3.70 16.41 -5.73
CA ASN A 131 -3.07 17.72 -5.59
C ASN A 131 -3.84 18.59 -4.59
N ASN A 132 -3.68 18.27 -3.30
CA ASN A 132 -4.12 19.15 -2.21
C ASN A 132 -2.88 19.70 -1.47
N PRO A 133 -2.55 21.00 -1.62
CA PRO A 133 -1.36 21.61 -1.01
C PRO A 133 -1.46 21.71 0.52
N LEU A 134 -2.69 21.69 1.07
CA LEU A 134 -2.96 21.68 2.50
C LEU A 134 -2.73 20.29 3.11
N CYS A 135 -2.64 19.25 2.27
CA CYS A 135 -2.45 17.88 2.70
C CYS A 135 -1.06 17.36 2.30
N GLN A 136 -0.06 17.62 3.13
CA GLN A 136 1.31 17.17 2.90
C GLN A 136 1.67 16.02 3.84
N LYS A 137 2.27 14.97 3.26
CA LYS A 137 2.66 13.77 4.01
C LYS A 137 3.66 14.16 5.10
N TYR A 138 3.52 13.55 6.27
CA TYR A 138 4.29 13.79 7.49
C TYR A 138 4.05 15.15 8.17
N TYR A 139 3.50 16.13 7.46
CA TYR A 139 3.20 17.44 8.02
C TYR A 139 1.76 17.53 8.50
N THR A 140 0.80 17.20 7.64
CA THR A 140 -0.61 17.37 7.96
C THR A 140 -1.40 16.07 7.92
N TYR A 141 -0.76 14.99 7.47
CA TYR A 141 -1.26 13.64 7.62
C TYR A 141 -0.12 12.63 7.64
N GLY A 142 -0.35 11.49 8.25
CA GLY A 142 0.64 10.42 8.31
C GLY A 142 0.04 9.12 8.81
N LYS A 143 0.93 8.14 9.03
CA LYS A 143 0.58 6.88 9.68
C LYS A 143 1.50 6.68 10.88
N TYR A 144 1.00 6.03 11.92
CA TYR A 144 1.81 5.48 12.99
C TYR A 144 1.19 4.16 13.44
N ARG A 145 1.96 3.36 14.17
CA ARG A 145 1.47 2.14 14.81
C ARG A 145 1.37 2.39 16.31
N ASP A 146 0.22 2.07 16.88
CA ASP A 146 0.05 2.04 18.34
C ASP A 146 0.39 0.63 18.82
N GLU A 147 1.49 0.48 19.57
CA GLU A 147 1.94 -0.83 20.06
C GLU A 147 1.06 -1.38 21.18
N ASN A 148 0.36 -0.51 21.93
CA ASN A 148 -0.50 -0.94 23.02
C ASN A 148 -1.78 -1.58 22.49
N GLU A 149 -2.33 -0.98 21.43
CA GLU A 149 -3.56 -1.46 20.78
C GLU A 149 -3.29 -2.43 19.64
N ASN A 150 -2.03 -2.55 19.21
CA ASN A 150 -1.61 -3.34 18.05
C ASN A 150 -2.36 -2.96 16.75
N GLU A 151 -2.63 -1.67 16.59
CA GLU A 151 -3.41 -1.14 15.46
C GLU A 151 -2.63 -0.07 14.70
N TRP A 152 -2.87 -0.01 13.39
CA TRP A 152 -2.34 1.05 12.55
C TRP A 152 -3.32 2.22 12.52
N TYR A 153 -2.78 3.41 12.77
CA TYR A 153 -3.52 4.65 12.73
C TYR A 153 -3.09 5.50 11.54
N LEU A 154 -4.07 6.04 10.82
CA LEU A 154 -3.85 7.22 9.98
C LEU A 154 -4.28 8.45 10.76
N TRP A 155 -3.41 9.45 10.79
CA TRP A 155 -3.72 10.72 11.43
C TRP A 155 -3.78 11.84 10.41
N PHE A 156 -4.64 12.81 10.69
CA PHE A 156 -4.88 14.01 9.92
C PHE A 156 -4.93 15.20 10.87
N THR A 157 -4.57 16.38 10.38
CA THR A 157 -4.75 17.61 11.13
C THR A 157 -5.28 18.70 10.23
N ALA A 158 -6.02 19.64 10.81
CA ALA A 158 -6.43 20.84 10.11
C ALA A 158 -5.19 21.56 9.55
N PRO A 159 -5.28 22.20 8.38
CA PRO A 159 -6.45 22.33 7.49
C PRO A 159 -6.59 21.17 6.48
N CYS A 160 -5.87 20.05 6.64
CA CYS A 160 -5.92 18.95 5.68
C CYS A 160 -7.22 18.16 5.78
N LYS A 161 -8.00 18.13 4.68
CA LYS A 161 -9.16 17.26 4.48
C LYS A 161 -8.97 16.47 3.18
N THR A 162 -8.79 15.15 3.28
CA THR A 162 -8.52 14.29 2.13
C THR A 162 -8.87 12.84 2.43
N ASN A 163 -9.18 12.08 1.40
CA ASN A 163 -9.37 10.64 1.51
C ASN A 163 -8.05 9.94 1.25
N VAL A 164 -7.70 9.00 2.12
CA VAL A 164 -6.46 8.23 1.99
C VAL A 164 -6.79 6.76 1.87
N THR A 165 -6.42 6.20 0.73
CA THR A 165 -6.52 4.78 0.44
C THR A 165 -5.19 4.09 0.73
N THR A 166 -5.27 2.97 1.43
CA THR A 166 -4.15 2.19 1.95
C THR A 166 -4.30 0.71 1.62
N TRP A 167 -3.19 -0.01 1.62
CA TRP A 167 -3.15 -1.47 1.60
C TRP A 167 -2.65 -2.00 2.94
N CYS A 168 -3.42 -2.87 3.57
CA CYS A 168 -2.90 -3.76 4.60
C CYS A 168 -2.26 -4.95 3.90
N ARG A 169 -0.93 -5.05 3.92
CA ARG A 169 -0.19 -6.19 3.37
C ARG A 169 0.02 -7.22 4.47
N PHE A 170 -0.53 -8.41 4.29
CA PHE A 170 -0.33 -9.52 5.19
C PHE A 170 1.05 -10.12 4.95
N GLN A 171 1.80 -10.37 6.03
CA GLN A 171 2.98 -11.21 5.93
C GLN A 171 2.58 -12.58 5.39
N ASP A 172 3.35 -13.05 4.42
CA ASP A 172 3.18 -14.36 3.84
C ASP A 172 3.09 -15.42 4.93
N ARG A 173 2.09 -16.31 4.82
CA ARG A 173 1.98 -17.49 5.69
C ARG A 173 3.12 -18.51 5.48
N TYR A 174 4.16 -18.18 4.72
CA TYR A 174 5.38 -18.96 4.66
C TYR A 174 6.08 -19.02 6.03
N ASP A 175 6.00 -17.97 6.87
CA ASP A 175 6.61 -17.94 8.21
C ASP A 175 5.85 -18.76 9.28
N ALA A 176 4.64 -19.24 8.96
CA ALA A 176 3.88 -20.12 9.86
C ALA A 176 4.21 -21.61 9.62
N PHE A 177 4.80 -21.96 8.48
CA PHE A 177 5.22 -23.32 8.17
C PHE A 177 6.62 -23.61 8.72
N GLU A 178 7.54 -22.64 8.72
CA GLU A 178 8.88 -22.83 9.28
C GLU A 178 8.89 -22.92 10.81
N ARG A 179 8.03 -22.16 11.52
CA ARG A 179 7.91 -22.25 12.99
C ARG A 179 7.28 -23.54 13.53
N LYS A 180 6.77 -24.42 12.67
CA LYS A 180 6.32 -25.77 13.05
C LYS A 180 7.37 -26.85 12.79
N ARG A 181 8.57 -26.44 12.35
CA ARG A 181 9.69 -27.33 12.00
C ARG A 181 10.88 -27.24 12.96
N GLU A 182 10.77 -26.42 14.00
CA GLU A 182 11.64 -26.39 15.19
C GLU A 182 10.90 -27.06 16.35
#